data_AF-A0A2V7P267-F1
#
_entry.id   AF-A0A2V7P267-F1
#
_cell.length_a   1.000
_cell.length_b   1.000
_cell.length_c   1.000
_cell.angle_alpha   90.00
_cell.angle_beta   90.00
_cell.angle_gamma   90.00
#
_symmetry.space_group_name_H-M   'P 1'
#
loop_
_entity.id
_entity.type
_entity.pdbx_description
1 polymer ?
#
loop_
_entity_poly.entity_id
_entity_poly.type
_entity_poly.pdbx_seq_one_letter_code
_entity_poly.pdbx_strand_id
1 'polypeptide(L)'
;MVGKNALPAGLWAAALAAACAGSPIAPELAACRSGVSALLLSVGQPTAIDPGPTAGCVSFPANASTTDSAEYLLVPQVTAEAPNFRSSFKLAGGQPLTAAPPVAALLQGAPLSPAEQFHNLLRLMERTRAYPGVSGAPRARAQAALTSGPDTVGNQRVFKVLSSLTNYTLPPTNVTAIARSVGQHVAIYVDAAAPPNGLSTQDLDTLRSVFDTLLYATDTTAFGRESDIDGNGLVIVLMTNAVNTLVSASDCLATGYIGGFFFGADIDPSVASMWNNGELFYSMIADSGATLSCSHPNSQIKRVVPVTFVHEFQHMISYNQHVLLRGGRAEALWLNEGMSHYAEELGGRAILAGTGGLDSVRFCSHVLGDLYNAALYWGNPGLHALVDTGGIGGLAERGNAWLFVRYLVDRFAADTTIAAAAAFTRLIDQTLSTGTLNVTQATGQAFAKTVEEWALANWVSDLPGFTAPPALRYKHWAFRTVYPRMNATCSSRLPASFPLVAVASAGPSINVKGVMWTGSGAAYQRALQGPSAAGFTVLFSDSTGALLKATVVPRLNVLRIR
;
A
#
# COMPACT_ATOMS: atom_id res chain seq x y z
N MET A 1 -38.56 70.51 41.42
CA MET A 1 -39.47 69.65 42.21
C MET A 1 -38.80 68.29 42.36
N VAL A 2 -38.59 67.88 43.61
CA VAL A 2 -38.49 66.51 44.19
C VAL A 2 -37.97 65.38 43.28
N GLY A 3 -36.93 64.59 43.57
CA GLY A 3 -36.04 64.45 44.73
C GLY A 3 -35.18 63.17 44.63
N LYS A 4 -33.92 63.27 45.09
CA LYS A 4 -33.01 62.33 45.79
C LYS A 4 -32.76 60.86 45.30
N ASN A 5 -31.47 60.62 45.03
CA ASN A 5 -30.55 59.55 45.50
C ASN A 5 -30.96 58.06 45.50
N ALA A 6 -30.18 57.21 44.81
CA ALA A 6 -29.12 56.33 45.39
C ALA A 6 -28.69 55.19 44.41
N LEU A 7 -27.38 54.92 44.37
CA LEU A 7 -26.66 53.78 43.74
C LEU A 7 -26.98 52.44 44.47
N PRO A 8 -26.64 51.19 43.98
CA PRO A 8 -25.37 50.87 43.30
C PRO A 8 -25.35 49.73 42.25
N ALA A 9 -24.13 49.51 41.76
CA ALA A 9 -23.62 48.55 40.80
C ALA A 9 -24.01 47.07 41.03
N GLY A 10 -24.21 46.37 39.92
CA GLY A 10 -24.24 44.90 39.85
C GLY A 10 -23.74 44.43 38.48
N LEU A 11 -22.52 43.88 38.46
CA LEU A 11 -21.95 43.15 37.34
C LEU A 11 -22.86 41.97 36.96
N TRP A 12 -23.25 41.86 35.68
CA TRP A 12 -23.75 40.61 35.10
C TRP A 12 -22.92 40.26 33.87
N ALA A 13 -21.90 39.44 34.11
CA ALA A 13 -21.24 38.68 33.06
C ALA A 13 -22.19 37.53 32.65
N ALA A 14 -22.69 37.58 31.42
CA ALA A 14 -23.44 36.47 30.84
C ALA A 14 -22.44 35.42 30.33
N ALA A 15 -22.29 34.33 31.08
CA ALA A 15 -21.59 33.14 30.62
C ALA A 15 -22.48 32.36 29.64
N LEU A 16 -22.08 32.31 28.37
CA LEU A 16 -22.57 31.33 27.40
C LEU A 16 -21.97 29.96 27.76
N ALA A 17 -22.72 29.17 28.53
CA ALA A 17 -22.44 27.75 28.69
C ALA A 17 -22.84 27.02 27.39
N ALA A 18 -21.86 26.78 26.52
CA ALA A 18 -21.99 25.75 25.49
C ALA A 18 -22.03 24.39 26.19
N ALA A 19 -23.22 23.84 26.37
CA ALA A 19 -23.39 22.46 26.80
C ALA A 19 -22.90 21.54 25.68
N CYS A 20 -21.69 20.98 25.84
CA CYS A 20 -21.27 19.79 25.11
C CYS A 20 -22.14 18.62 25.59
N ALA A 21 -23.32 18.44 24.98
CA ALA A 21 -24.06 17.20 25.10
C ALA A 21 -23.24 16.11 24.41
N GLY A 22 -22.65 15.20 25.21
CA GLY A 22 -22.01 14.00 24.68
C GLY A 22 -23.02 13.23 23.82
N SER A 23 -22.54 12.70 22.68
CA SER A 23 -23.36 11.82 21.84
C SER A 23 -23.98 10.71 22.70
N PRO A 24 -25.26 10.38 22.52
CA PRO A 24 -25.90 9.32 23.30
C PRO A 24 -25.12 8.01 23.11
N ILE A 25 -24.72 7.40 24.22
CA ILE A 25 -24.07 6.08 24.25
C ILE A 25 -25.12 5.09 23.74
N ALA A 26 -24.84 4.44 22.61
CA ALA A 26 -25.70 3.38 22.09
C ALA A 26 -25.74 2.22 23.11
N PRO A 27 -26.92 1.59 23.32
CA PRO A 27 -27.02 0.50 24.29
C PRO A 27 -26.13 -0.69 23.89
N GLU A 28 -25.52 -1.32 24.90
CA GLU A 28 -24.76 -2.56 24.71
C GLU A 28 -25.67 -3.65 24.15
N LEU A 29 -25.17 -4.39 23.16
CA LEU A 29 -25.87 -5.51 22.56
C LEU A 29 -26.06 -6.61 23.60
N ALA A 30 -27.29 -7.13 23.68
CA ALA A 30 -27.55 -8.30 24.51
C ALA A 30 -26.73 -9.51 24.02
N ALA A 31 -26.42 -10.44 24.94
CA ALA A 31 -25.86 -11.72 24.55
C ALA A 31 -26.77 -12.41 23.51
N CYS A 32 -26.14 -13.18 22.61
CA CYS A 32 -26.85 -13.80 21.50
C CYS A 32 -28.05 -14.62 21.98
N ARG A 33 -29.24 -14.20 21.55
CA ARG A 33 -30.50 -14.84 21.93
C ARG A 33 -30.70 -16.15 21.17
N SER A 34 -31.48 -17.06 21.74
CA SER A 34 -32.02 -18.21 21.02
C SER A 34 -32.86 -17.72 19.83
N GLY A 35 -32.51 -18.16 18.61
CA GLY A 35 -33.22 -17.78 17.38
C GLY A 35 -32.32 -17.45 16.19
N VAL A 36 -31.02 -17.22 16.39
CA VAL A 36 -30.05 -17.11 15.28
C VAL A 36 -29.76 -18.51 14.73
N SER A 37 -29.94 -18.70 13.43
CA SER A 37 -29.65 -19.98 12.78
C SER A 37 -28.16 -20.31 12.86
N ALA A 38 -27.84 -21.56 13.15
CA ALA A 38 -26.46 -22.02 13.18
C ALA A 38 -25.82 -21.95 11.79
N LEU A 39 -24.60 -21.44 11.74
CA LEU A 39 -23.79 -21.34 10.54
C LEU A 39 -23.24 -22.71 10.15
N LEU A 40 -23.84 -23.32 9.13
CA LEU A 40 -23.39 -24.60 8.60
C LEU A 40 -22.37 -24.36 7.47
N LEU A 41 -21.12 -24.74 7.72
CA LEU A 41 -20.04 -24.67 6.73
C LEU A 41 -19.41 -26.05 6.53
N SER A 42 -19.16 -26.38 5.26
CA SER A 42 -18.24 -27.47 4.91
C SER A 42 -16.80 -27.01 5.12
N VAL A 43 -15.88 -27.97 5.31
CA VAL A 43 -14.44 -27.66 5.35
C VAL A 43 -14.04 -26.98 4.04
N GLY A 44 -13.33 -25.85 4.16
CA GLY A 44 -12.94 -25.02 3.03
C GLY A 44 -14.02 -24.06 2.54
N GLN A 45 -15.22 -24.02 3.12
CA GLN A 45 -16.26 -23.08 2.68
C GLN A 45 -16.11 -21.72 3.37
N PRO A 46 -15.74 -20.63 2.66
CA PRO A 46 -15.75 -19.30 3.23
C PRO A 46 -17.15 -18.69 3.22
N THR A 47 -17.41 -17.77 4.15
CA THR A 47 -18.55 -16.86 4.13
C THR A 47 -18.17 -15.53 4.76
N ALA A 48 -18.80 -14.44 4.33
CA ALA A 48 -18.67 -13.13 4.97
C ALA A 48 -20.02 -12.76 5.61
N ILE A 49 -20.03 -12.55 6.91
CA ILE A 49 -21.27 -12.33 7.68
C ILE A 49 -21.44 -10.83 7.92
N ASP A 50 -22.60 -10.31 7.52
CA ASP A 50 -23.06 -8.98 7.94
C ASP A 50 -23.64 -9.08 9.37
N PRO A 51 -23.05 -8.40 10.37
CA PRO A 51 -23.55 -8.44 11.74
C PRO A 51 -24.86 -7.66 11.94
N GLY A 52 -25.24 -6.77 11.02
CA GLY A 52 -26.40 -5.89 11.19
C GLY A 52 -27.72 -6.64 11.44
N PRO A 53 -28.12 -7.58 10.57
CA PRO A 53 -29.40 -8.30 10.68
C PRO A 53 -29.56 -9.16 11.95
N THR A 54 -28.46 -9.63 12.54
CA THR A 54 -28.48 -10.49 13.74
C THR A 54 -28.01 -9.76 15.00
N ALA A 55 -27.91 -8.43 14.95
CA ALA A 55 -27.40 -7.62 16.06
C ALA A 55 -26.03 -8.12 16.58
N GLY A 56 -25.12 -8.43 15.65
CA GLY A 56 -23.76 -8.91 15.92
C GLY A 56 -23.65 -10.43 16.11
N CYS A 57 -24.74 -11.17 16.20
CA CYS A 57 -24.69 -12.56 16.62
C CYS A 57 -24.41 -13.54 15.50
N VAL A 58 -23.43 -14.41 15.75
CA VAL A 58 -23.08 -15.54 14.89
C VAL A 58 -23.15 -16.82 15.73
N SER A 59 -23.93 -17.79 15.29
CA SER A 59 -24.08 -19.09 15.95
C SER A 59 -23.31 -20.17 15.19
N PHE A 60 -22.54 -20.98 15.89
CA PHE A 60 -21.82 -22.14 15.36
C PHE A 60 -22.47 -23.42 15.88
N PRO A 61 -22.68 -24.44 15.03
CA PRO A 61 -23.35 -25.68 15.42
C PRO A 61 -22.51 -26.47 16.43
N ALA A 62 -23.15 -27.42 17.11
CA ALA A 62 -22.41 -28.44 17.85
C ALA A 62 -21.56 -29.29 16.89
N ASN A 63 -20.39 -29.74 17.36
CA ASN A 63 -19.59 -30.69 16.61
C ASN A 63 -20.20 -32.09 16.76
N ALA A 64 -20.82 -32.59 15.69
CA ALA A 64 -21.44 -33.90 15.68
C ALA A 64 -20.44 -35.06 15.64
N SER A 65 -19.17 -34.82 15.27
CA SER A 65 -18.15 -35.87 15.25
C SER A 65 -17.74 -36.23 16.68
N THR A 66 -17.70 -37.52 16.98
CA THR A 66 -17.22 -38.06 18.27
C THR A 66 -15.70 -38.23 18.31
N THR A 67 -15.01 -38.07 17.18
CA THR A 67 -13.56 -38.28 17.06
C THR A 67 -12.82 -37.06 16.53
N ASP A 68 -13.42 -36.30 15.61
CA ASP A 68 -12.75 -35.18 14.94
C ASP A 68 -13.08 -33.86 15.63
N SER A 69 -12.11 -32.97 15.69
CA SER A 69 -12.31 -31.57 16.10
C SER A 69 -12.81 -30.73 14.92
N ALA A 70 -13.62 -29.71 15.18
CA ALA A 70 -13.91 -28.64 14.22
C ALA A 70 -13.08 -27.37 14.53
N GLU A 71 -12.74 -26.64 13.48
CA GLU A 71 -11.97 -25.39 13.59
C GLU A 71 -12.47 -24.34 12.59
N TYR A 72 -12.65 -23.11 13.06
CA TYR A 72 -13.04 -21.97 12.23
C TYR A 72 -12.03 -20.84 12.33
N LEU A 73 -11.66 -20.23 11.21
CA LEU A 73 -10.96 -18.95 11.16
C LEU A 73 -11.99 -17.82 11.10
N LEU A 74 -11.83 -16.82 11.98
CA LEU A 74 -12.65 -15.63 12.08
C LEU A 74 -11.78 -14.40 11.83
N VAL A 75 -12.13 -13.59 10.83
CA VAL A 75 -11.40 -12.37 10.46
C VAL A 75 -12.39 -11.20 10.37
N PRO A 76 -12.44 -10.30 11.37
CA PRO A 76 -13.26 -9.10 11.32
C PRO A 76 -12.62 -8.06 10.38
N GLN A 77 -13.44 -7.41 9.56
CA GLN A 77 -12.99 -6.51 8.50
C GLN A 77 -14.00 -5.38 8.24
N VAL A 78 -13.50 -4.24 7.76
CA VAL A 78 -14.29 -3.16 7.15
C VAL A 78 -14.14 -3.29 5.64
N THR A 79 -15.25 -3.42 4.92
CA THR A 79 -15.25 -3.62 3.46
C THR A 79 -15.81 -2.42 2.68
N ALA A 80 -16.06 -1.32 3.39
CA ALA A 80 -16.49 -0.08 2.77
C ALA A 80 -15.49 0.36 1.68
N GLU A 81 -15.99 0.92 0.58
CA GLU A 81 -15.10 1.36 -0.50
C GLU A 81 -14.54 2.77 -0.27
N ALA A 82 -15.09 3.46 0.73
CA ALA A 82 -14.67 4.78 1.10
C ALA A 82 -13.46 4.73 2.03
N PRO A 83 -12.52 5.67 1.84
CA PRO A 83 -11.19 5.57 2.40
C PRO A 83 -11.13 5.92 3.88
N ASN A 84 -10.10 5.40 4.56
CA ASN A 84 -9.82 5.68 5.98
C ASN A 84 -10.98 5.39 6.93
N PHE A 85 -11.99 4.64 6.48
CA PHE A 85 -12.99 4.14 7.39
C PHE A 85 -12.36 3.11 8.32
N ARG A 86 -12.64 3.30 9.60
CA ARG A 86 -12.25 2.40 10.66
C ARG A 86 -13.35 2.28 11.68
N SER A 87 -13.39 1.14 12.34
CA SER A 87 -14.24 0.92 13.50
C SER A 87 -13.45 0.15 14.54
N SER A 88 -13.68 0.44 15.81
CA SER A 88 -13.30 -0.54 16.82
C SER A 88 -14.16 -1.80 16.67
N PHE A 89 -13.66 -2.92 17.16
CA PHE A 89 -14.43 -4.15 17.21
C PHE A 89 -14.18 -4.92 18.50
N LYS A 90 -15.11 -5.82 18.81
CA LYS A 90 -14.99 -6.89 19.80
C LYS A 90 -15.63 -8.16 19.23
N LEU A 91 -14.91 -9.27 19.33
CA LEU A 91 -15.44 -10.63 19.21
C LEU A 91 -15.52 -11.21 20.61
N ALA A 92 -16.74 -11.48 21.08
CA ALA A 92 -16.98 -12.12 22.36
C ALA A 92 -17.66 -13.48 22.14
N GLY A 93 -16.89 -14.55 22.35
CA GLY A 93 -17.40 -15.90 22.50
C GLY A 93 -18.18 -16.01 23.80
N GLY A 94 -19.23 -16.82 23.80
CA GLY A 94 -19.98 -17.07 25.02
C GLY A 94 -20.79 -18.36 24.98
N GLN A 95 -21.17 -18.82 26.17
CA GLN A 95 -22.48 -18.46 26.76
C GLN A 95 -22.22 -17.26 27.73
N PRO A 96 -23.16 -16.35 28.03
CA PRO A 96 -22.92 -14.90 28.24
C PRO A 96 -21.82 -14.46 29.26
N LEU A 97 -21.19 -13.31 28.96
CA LEU A 97 -20.63 -12.26 29.86
C LEU A 97 -19.34 -12.53 30.68
N THR A 98 -18.23 -11.89 30.28
CA THR A 98 -17.30 -11.22 31.22
C THR A 98 -16.85 -9.86 30.67
N ALA A 99 -16.73 -8.86 31.54
CA ALA A 99 -16.29 -7.51 31.19
C ALA A 99 -14.80 -7.50 30.85
N ALA A 100 -14.44 -6.78 29.77
CA ALA A 100 -13.05 -6.54 29.42
C ALA A 100 -12.50 -5.34 30.24
N PRO A 101 -11.22 -5.35 30.66
CA PRO A 101 -10.61 -4.17 31.27
C PRO A 101 -10.60 -2.99 30.28
N PRO A 102 -10.58 -1.73 30.78
CA PRO A 102 -10.46 -0.56 29.94
C PRO A 102 -9.15 -0.60 29.14
N VAL A 103 -9.13 0.16 28.04
CA VAL A 103 -8.07 0.21 27.03
C VAL A 103 -6.65 0.14 27.65
N ALA A 104 -5.89 -0.89 27.26
CA ALA A 104 -4.44 -0.78 27.19
C ALA A 104 -4.15 -0.14 25.83
N ALA A 105 -3.59 1.07 25.87
CA ALA A 105 -3.05 1.89 24.78
C ALA A 105 -3.74 1.78 23.40
N LEU A 106 -4.27 2.91 22.90
CA LEU A 106 -4.20 3.15 21.45
C LEU A 106 -2.72 3.03 21.08
N LEU A 107 -2.34 1.97 20.37
CA LEU A 107 -1.18 2.06 19.50
C LEU A 107 -1.59 3.07 18.42
N GLN A 108 -1.24 4.33 18.64
CA GLN A 108 -1.12 5.26 17.53
C GLN A 108 -0.10 4.63 16.59
N GLY A 109 -0.47 4.47 15.32
CA GLY A 109 0.51 4.16 14.29
C GLY A 109 1.67 5.16 14.43
N ALA A 110 2.90 4.69 14.20
CA ALA A 110 4.03 5.59 14.19
C ALA A 110 3.72 6.76 13.23
N PRO A 111 4.08 8.01 13.59
CA PRO A 111 3.95 9.10 12.64
C PRO A 111 4.73 8.73 11.38
N LEU A 112 4.19 9.09 10.23
CA LEU A 112 4.86 8.86 8.94
C LEU A 112 6.28 9.44 8.99
N SER A 113 7.25 8.68 8.52
CA SER A 113 8.61 9.16 8.30
C SER A 113 8.63 10.29 7.27
N PRO A 114 9.68 11.14 7.25
CA PRO A 114 9.82 12.18 6.23
C PRO A 114 9.76 11.64 4.79
N ALA A 115 10.32 10.44 4.56
CA ALA A 115 10.24 9.76 3.28
C ALA A 115 8.79 9.43 2.89
N GLU A 116 8.02 8.82 3.80
CA GLU A 116 6.62 8.48 3.55
C GLU A 116 5.76 9.73 3.35
N GLN A 117 6.02 10.80 4.10
CA GLN A 117 5.34 12.09 3.90
C GLN A 117 5.60 12.67 2.50
N PHE A 118 6.83 12.56 1.97
CA PHE A 118 7.17 12.98 0.62
C PHE A 118 6.36 12.22 -0.44
N HIS A 119 6.37 10.89 -0.37
CA HIS A 119 5.66 10.06 -1.35
C HIS A 119 4.15 10.27 -1.27
N ASN A 120 3.57 10.36 -0.06
CA ASN A 120 2.15 10.69 0.13
C ASN A 120 1.79 11.98 -0.61
N LEU A 121 2.63 12.98 -0.44
CA LEU A 121 2.39 14.29 -1.00
C LEU A 121 2.50 14.29 -2.52
N LEU A 122 3.56 13.67 -3.03
CA LEU A 122 3.81 13.50 -4.45
C LEU A 122 2.58 12.90 -5.15
N ARG A 123 2.06 11.79 -4.62
CA ARG A 123 0.89 11.12 -5.21
C ARG A 123 -0.41 11.89 -5.02
N LEU A 124 -0.54 12.64 -3.93
CA LEU A 124 -1.68 13.56 -3.75
C LEU A 124 -1.66 14.67 -4.81
N MET A 125 -0.49 15.26 -5.11
CA MET A 125 -0.35 16.27 -6.17
C MET A 125 -0.72 15.71 -7.53
N GLU A 126 -0.32 14.49 -7.87
CA GLU A 126 -0.69 13.84 -9.13
C GLU A 126 -2.19 13.59 -9.25
N ARG A 127 -2.81 13.07 -8.18
CA ARG A 127 -4.25 12.79 -8.15
C ARG A 127 -5.11 14.04 -8.24
N THR A 128 -4.66 15.13 -7.63
CA THR A 128 -5.37 16.42 -7.62
C THR A 128 -4.97 17.31 -8.80
N ARG A 129 -3.85 17.00 -9.45
CA ARG A 129 -3.17 17.86 -10.44
C ARG A 129 -2.88 19.26 -9.90
N ALA A 130 -2.71 19.37 -8.58
CA ALA A 130 -2.43 20.61 -7.88
C ALA A 130 -0.91 20.73 -7.65
N TYR A 131 -0.20 21.15 -8.69
CA TYR A 131 1.26 21.28 -8.66
C TYR A 131 1.71 22.68 -8.16
N PRO A 132 2.89 22.78 -7.51
CA PRO A 132 3.53 24.06 -7.16
C PRO A 132 3.64 25.02 -8.36
N GLY A 133 3.45 26.32 -8.10
CA GLY A 133 3.57 27.38 -9.12
C GLY A 133 2.32 27.62 -9.97
N VAL A 134 1.21 26.92 -9.71
CA VAL A 134 -0.06 27.04 -10.45
C VAL A 134 -1.05 27.95 -9.70
N SER A 135 -0.78 29.25 -9.60
CA SER A 135 -1.79 30.25 -9.20
C SER A 135 -2.19 31.10 -10.41
N GLY A 136 -3.36 30.80 -10.98
CA GLY A 136 -4.06 31.69 -11.93
C GLY A 136 -3.55 31.73 -13.37
N ALA A 137 -2.75 30.76 -13.82
CA ALA A 137 -2.31 30.73 -15.22
C ALA A 137 -3.49 30.37 -16.17
N PRO A 138 -3.79 31.19 -17.20
CA PRO A 138 -4.71 30.77 -18.26
C PRO A 138 -4.16 29.50 -18.93
N ARG A 139 -5.05 28.59 -19.35
CA ARG A 139 -4.70 27.41 -20.17
C ARG A 139 -3.85 27.85 -21.36
N ALA A 140 -2.53 27.76 -21.24
CA ALA A 140 -1.63 28.01 -22.34
C ALA A 140 -1.89 26.92 -23.39
N ARG A 141 -2.11 27.32 -24.64
CA ARG A 141 -2.07 26.39 -25.77
C ARG A 141 -0.75 25.63 -25.70
N ALA A 142 -0.81 24.31 -25.88
CA ALA A 142 0.37 23.46 -26.05
C ALA A 142 1.34 24.16 -27.02
N GLN A 143 2.46 24.66 -26.50
CA GLN A 143 3.56 25.08 -27.35
C GLN A 143 4.13 23.82 -27.97
N ALA A 144 4.41 23.86 -29.28
CA ALA A 144 5.09 22.76 -29.94
C ALA A 144 6.38 22.46 -29.17
N ALA A 145 6.58 21.19 -28.81
CA ALA A 145 7.81 20.74 -28.16
C ALA A 145 8.99 21.28 -28.96
N LEU A 146 9.86 22.04 -28.31
CA LEU A 146 11.20 22.23 -28.84
C LEU A 146 11.81 20.83 -28.86
N THR A 147 11.90 20.22 -30.04
CA THR A 147 12.62 18.97 -30.23
C THR A 147 14.04 19.18 -29.71
N SER A 148 14.32 18.72 -28.49
CA SER A 148 15.70 18.55 -28.07
C SER A 148 16.32 17.55 -29.05
N GLY A 149 17.51 17.86 -29.57
CA GLY A 149 18.27 16.87 -30.32
C GLY A 149 18.42 15.58 -29.50
N PRO A 150 18.69 14.43 -30.12
CA PRO A 150 18.82 13.16 -29.40
C PRO A 150 19.82 13.32 -28.26
N ASP A 151 19.46 12.86 -27.06
CA ASP A 151 20.36 12.89 -25.92
C ASP A 151 21.59 12.02 -26.25
N THR A 152 22.79 12.54 -26.00
CA THR A 152 24.08 11.86 -26.20
C THR A 152 24.95 12.00 -24.97
N VAL A 153 25.90 11.07 -24.79
CA VAL A 153 26.84 11.13 -23.66
C VAL A 153 27.59 12.47 -23.68
N GLY A 154 27.61 13.15 -22.54
CA GLY A 154 28.20 14.48 -22.38
C GLY A 154 27.22 15.64 -22.53
N ASN A 155 25.98 15.43 -23.00
CA ASN A 155 24.97 16.48 -22.98
C ASN A 155 24.75 17.00 -21.56
N GLN A 156 24.82 18.31 -21.39
CA GLN A 156 24.51 18.98 -20.13
C GLN A 156 23.10 19.59 -20.21
N ARG A 157 22.28 19.33 -19.21
CA ARG A 157 20.91 19.88 -19.07
C ARG A 157 20.71 20.47 -17.67
N VAL A 158 19.76 21.39 -17.56
CA VAL A 158 19.28 21.89 -16.28
C VAL A 158 17.88 21.32 -16.06
N PHE A 159 17.71 20.58 -14.98
CA PHE A 159 16.46 19.95 -14.60
C PHE A 159 15.83 20.66 -13.42
N LYS A 160 14.50 20.74 -13.40
CA LYS A 160 13.72 21.29 -12.29
C LYS A 160 13.28 20.16 -11.37
N VAL A 161 13.78 20.13 -10.15
CA VAL A 161 13.56 19.02 -9.22
C VAL A 161 12.68 19.45 -8.05
N LEU A 162 11.70 18.62 -7.72
CA LEU A 162 10.95 18.74 -6.48
C LEU A 162 11.85 18.33 -5.30
N SER A 163 12.21 19.29 -4.44
CA SER A 163 13.25 19.08 -3.41
C SER A 163 12.84 19.49 -1.99
N SER A 164 11.55 19.62 -1.69
CA SER A 164 11.09 20.06 -0.36
C SER A 164 9.77 19.42 0.08
N LEU A 165 9.67 19.16 1.39
CA LEU A 165 8.54 18.53 2.09
C LEU A 165 7.47 19.53 2.60
N THR A 166 7.81 20.81 2.70
CA THR A 166 7.06 21.74 3.56
C THR A 166 6.59 23.01 2.86
N ASN A 167 7.04 23.28 1.64
CA ASN A 167 6.83 24.59 1.04
C ASN A 167 6.49 24.52 -0.47
N TYR A 168 5.21 24.23 -0.73
CA TYR A 168 4.58 24.17 -2.07
C TYR A 168 4.67 25.44 -2.90
N THR A 169 5.09 26.54 -2.29
CA THR A 169 5.23 27.85 -2.92
C THR A 169 6.66 28.13 -3.38
N LEU A 170 7.63 27.28 -3.00
CA LEU A 170 9.00 27.44 -3.47
C LEU A 170 9.13 26.98 -4.92
N PRO A 171 9.90 27.73 -5.75
CA PRO A 171 10.21 27.30 -7.10
C PRO A 171 10.99 25.98 -7.08
N PRO A 172 10.92 25.18 -8.16
CA PRO A 172 11.73 23.97 -8.26
C PRO A 172 13.21 24.27 -8.12
N THR A 173 13.96 23.30 -7.59
CA THR A 173 15.42 23.39 -7.54
C THR A 173 15.99 23.06 -8.91
N ASN A 174 16.79 23.97 -9.46
CA ASN A 174 17.50 23.73 -10.71
C ASN A 174 18.76 22.89 -10.44
N VAL A 175 18.81 21.70 -11.03
CA VAL A 175 19.95 20.78 -10.99
C VAL A 175 20.61 20.75 -12.36
N THR A 176 21.88 21.12 -12.43
CA THR A 176 22.68 20.91 -13.66
C THR A 176 23.21 19.50 -13.65
N ALA A 177 22.92 18.72 -14.69
CA ALA A 177 23.35 17.34 -14.80
C ALA A 177 23.90 17.02 -16.19
N ILE A 178 24.74 15.99 -16.26
CA ILE A 178 25.43 15.56 -17.47
C ILE A 178 24.98 14.14 -17.80
N ALA A 179 24.62 13.88 -19.06
CA ALA A 179 24.35 12.53 -19.56
C ALA A 179 25.63 11.69 -19.46
N ARG A 180 25.62 10.67 -18.61
CA ARG A 180 26.79 9.80 -18.37
C ARG A 180 26.68 8.47 -19.09
N SER A 181 25.47 8.03 -19.39
CA SER A 181 25.21 6.81 -20.16
C SER A 181 23.89 6.99 -20.91
N VAL A 182 23.86 6.69 -22.21
CA VAL A 182 22.65 6.78 -23.04
C VAL A 182 22.48 5.47 -23.80
N GLY A 183 21.26 4.94 -23.76
CA GLY A 183 20.88 3.63 -24.29
C GLY A 183 19.80 3.69 -25.36
N GLN A 184 19.08 2.58 -25.50
CA GLN A 184 17.97 2.47 -26.46
C GLN A 184 16.66 3.04 -25.89
N HIS A 185 16.45 2.88 -24.59
CA HIS A 185 15.23 3.29 -23.90
C HIS A 185 15.50 4.25 -22.74
N VAL A 186 16.76 4.44 -22.33
CA VAL A 186 17.11 5.28 -21.18
C VAL A 186 18.31 6.18 -21.40
N ALA A 187 18.22 7.42 -20.90
CA ALA A 187 19.37 8.31 -20.71
C ALA A 187 19.59 8.58 -19.22
N ILE A 188 20.76 8.20 -18.70
CA ILE A 188 21.13 8.42 -17.29
C ILE A 188 21.94 9.71 -17.18
N TYR A 189 21.32 10.72 -16.58
CA TYR A 189 21.93 11.97 -16.19
C TYR A 189 22.40 11.89 -14.74
N VAL A 190 23.63 12.34 -14.50
CA VAL A 190 24.18 12.46 -13.14
C VAL A 190 24.41 13.93 -12.84
N ASP A 191 23.92 14.36 -11.69
CA ASP A 191 24.13 15.70 -11.14
C ASP A 191 25.61 16.09 -11.18
N ALA A 192 25.90 17.26 -11.74
CA ALA A 192 27.26 17.77 -11.87
C ALA A 192 27.90 18.07 -10.51
N ALA A 193 27.09 18.23 -9.46
CA ALA A 193 27.53 18.42 -8.08
C ALA A 193 27.60 17.10 -7.28
N ALA A 194 27.49 15.92 -7.92
CA ALA A 194 27.59 14.64 -7.23
C ALA A 194 28.92 14.51 -6.45
N PRO A 195 28.90 13.96 -5.21
CA PRO A 195 30.11 13.69 -4.44
C PRO A 195 31.13 12.85 -5.23
N PRO A 196 32.43 13.06 -4.98
CA PRO A 196 33.49 12.30 -5.64
C PRO A 196 33.41 10.81 -5.29
N ASN A 197 34.01 9.97 -6.14
CA ASN A 197 34.06 8.51 -5.97
C ASN A 197 32.68 7.82 -6.04
N GLY A 198 31.70 8.44 -6.71
CA GLY A 198 30.42 7.81 -7.06
C GLY A 198 30.56 6.68 -8.08
N LEU A 199 29.45 6.34 -8.74
CA LEU A 199 29.43 5.28 -9.75
C LEU A 199 30.38 5.58 -10.92
N SER A 200 31.12 4.55 -11.36
CA SER A 200 31.94 4.64 -12.57
C SER A 200 31.08 4.63 -13.83
N THR A 201 31.65 4.99 -14.99
CA THR A 201 30.96 4.86 -16.28
C THR A 201 30.49 3.43 -16.53
N GLN A 202 31.32 2.43 -16.20
CA GLN A 202 30.94 1.02 -16.34
C GLN A 202 29.77 0.62 -15.45
N ASP A 203 29.70 1.16 -14.23
CA ASP A 203 28.55 0.92 -13.34
C ASP A 203 27.26 1.52 -13.94
N LEU A 204 27.33 2.74 -14.48
CA LEU A 204 26.20 3.42 -15.12
C LEU A 204 25.77 2.71 -16.42
N ASP A 205 26.71 2.23 -17.23
CA ASP A 205 26.43 1.43 -18.42
C ASP A 205 25.76 0.09 -18.07
N THR A 206 26.11 -0.48 -16.91
CA THR A 206 25.46 -1.68 -16.39
C THR A 206 24.01 -1.38 -16.00
N LEU A 207 23.76 -0.26 -15.31
CA LEU A 207 22.38 0.17 -14.97
C LEU A 207 21.55 0.41 -16.22
N ARG A 208 22.09 1.16 -17.19
CA ARG A 208 21.46 1.39 -18.51
C ARG A 208 21.13 0.06 -19.20
N SER A 209 22.10 -0.87 -19.25
CA SER A 209 21.89 -2.16 -19.90
C SER A 209 20.79 -2.98 -19.22
N VAL A 210 20.71 -2.97 -17.89
CA VAL A 210 19.63 -3.66 -17.16
C VAL A 210 18.27 -3.07 -17.49
N PHE A 211 18.16 -1.73 -17.56
CA PHE A 211 16.92 -1.08 -17.94
C PHE A 211 16.52 -1.40 -19.39
N ASP A 212 17.42 -1.13 -20.35
CA ASP A 212 17.18 -1.33 -21.79
C ASP A 212 16.77 -2.77 -22.13
N THR A 213 17.46 -3.75 -21.55
CA THR A 213 17.32 -5.16 -21.97
C THR A 213 16.30 -5.96 -21.17
N LEU A 214 15.89 -5.46 -19.99
CA LEU A 214 15.08 -6.23 -19.06
C LEU A 214 13.93 -5.43 -18.46
N LEU A 215 14.22 -4.34 -17.72
CA LEU A 215 13.19 -3.66 -16.93
C LEU A 215 12.16 -2.95 -17.83
N TYR A 216 12.63 -2.26 -18.87
CA TYR A 216 11.75 -1.58 -19.83
C TYR A 216 10.78 -2.55 -20.49
N ALA A 217 11.27 -3.70 -20.97
CA ALA A 217 10.41 -4.73 -21.57
C ALA A 217 9.47 -5.37 -20.54
N THR A 218 9.91 -5.54 -19.29
CA THR A 218 9.09 -6.09 -18.20
C THR A 218 7.88 -5.22 -17.93
N ASP A 219 8.08 -3.92 -17.70
CA ASP A 219 6.99 -3.00 -17.37
C ASP A 219 6.11 -2.68 -18.58
N THR A 220 6.71 -2.48 -19.75
CA THR A 220 5.90 -2.20 -20.95
C THR A 220 5.04 -3.40 -21.36
N THR A 221 5.51 -4.62 -21.07
CA THR A 221 4.71 -5.82 -21.21
C THR A 221 3.63 -5.90 -20.14
N ALA A 222 3.89 -5.53 -18.89
CA ALA A 222 2.94 -5.70 -17.80
C ALA A 222 1.85 -4.62 -17.74
N PHE A 223 2.19 -3.36 -18.00
CA PHE A 223 1.36 -2.21 -17.65
C PHE A 223 0.94 -1.39 -18.88
N GLY A 224 1.78 -1.33 -19.91
CA GLY A 224 1.57 -0.54 -21.12
C GLY A 224 2.75 0.37 -21.42
N ARG A 225 2.60 1.29 -22.37
CA ARG A 225 3.67 2.22 -22.74
C ARG A 225 3.59 3.51 -21.93
N GLU A 226 4.75 4.12 -21.75
CA GLU A 226 4.97 5.51 -21.41
C GLU A 226 4.56 6.45 -22.56
N SER A 227 4.54 7.75 -22.29
CA SER A 227 4.39 8.80 -23.32
C SER A 227 5.74 9.13 -23.97
N ASP A 228 5.76 10.07 -24.91
CA ASP A 228 6.98 10.66 -25.46
C ASP A 228 6.70 12.15 -25.73
N ILE A 229 6.67 12.95 -24.65
CA ILE A 229 6.19 14.34 -24.67
C ILE A 229 7.23 15.28 -25.30
N ASP A 230 8.53 15.03 -25.08
CA ASP A 230 9.61 15.80 -25.73
C ASP A 230 10.05 15.22 -27.08
N GLY A 231 9.62 14.02 -27.45
CA GLY A 231 9.90 13.40 -28.74
C GLY A 231 11.33 12.90 -28.87
N ASN A 232 12.04 12.69 -27.75
CA ASN A 232 13.41 12.17 -27.77
C ASN A 232 13.44 10.62 -27.82
N GLY A 233 12.30 9.95 -27.60
CA GLY A 233 12.18 8.49 -27.59
C GLY A 233 12.89 7.80 -26.43
N LEU A 234 13.25 8.52 -25.37
CA LEU A 234 14.04 8.04 -24.24
C LEU A 234 13.38 8.43 -22.92
N VAL A 235 13.38 7.48 -21.98
CA VAL A 235 13.12 7.80 -20.57
C VAL A 235 14.39 8.36 -19.95
N ILE A 236 14.29 9.52 -19.31
CA ILE A 236 15.40 10.14 -18.61
C ILE A 236 15.39 9.69 -17.14
N VAL A 237 16.57 9.29 -16.66
CA VAL A 237 16.81 9.15 -15.22
C VAL A 237 17.74 10.26 -14.78
N LEU A 238 17.28 11.09 -13.85
CA LEU A 238 18.15 12.04 -13.15
C LEU A 238 18.60 11.46 -11.80
N MET A 239 19.85 11.02 -11.73
CA MET A 239 20.49 10.69 -10.46
C MET A 239 21.03 11.98 -9.83
N THR A 240 20.46 12.44 -8.71
CA THR A 240 20.79 13.75 -8.12
C THR A 240 20.93 13.77 -6.61
N ASN A 241 21.80 14.69 -6.14
CA ASN A 241 21.96 15.04 -4.73
C ASN A 241 20.63 15.43 -4.08
N ALA A 242 19.74 16.08 -4.85
CA ALA A 242 18.47 16.58 -4.36
C ALA A 242 17.64 15.46 -3.71
N VAL A 243 17.64 14.26 -4.31
CA VAL A 243 16.94 13.08 -3.76
C VAL A 243 17.54 12.67 -2.41
N ASN A 244 18.87 12.57 -2.31
CA ASN A 244 19.54 12.22 -1.05
C ASN A 244 19.25 13.23 0.06
N THR A 245 19.14 14.53 -0.27
CA THR A 245 18.90 15.61 0.70
C THR A 245 17.45 15.77 1.14
N LEU A 246 16.50 15.05 0.52
CA LEU A 246 15.08 15.09 0.93
C LEU A 246 14.88 14.59 2.36
N VAL A 247 15.80 13.77 2.88
CA VAL A 247 15.76 13.22 4.23
C VAL A 247 17.05 13.57 4.95
N SER A 248 16.93 14.10 6.17
CA SER A 248 18.10 14.42 7.00
C SER A 248 18.92 13.16 7.34
N ALA A 249 20.20 13.31 7.67
CA ALA A 249 21.03 12.16 8.05
C ALA A 249 20.46 11.40 9.28
N SER A 250 19.91 12.12 10.26
CA SER A 250 19.27 11.51 11.43
C SER A 250 18.01 10.73 11.05
N ASP A 251 17.17 11.30 10.19
CA ASP A 251 15.94 10.64 9.76
C ASP A 251 16.24 9.44 8.87
N CYS A 252 17.27 9.52 8.03
CA CYS A 252 17.70 8.38 7.22
C CYS A 252 18.10 7.19 8.10
N LEU A 253 18.94 7.43 9.11
CA LEU A 253 19.40 6.37 10.01
C LEU A 253 18.28 5.81 10.89
N ALA A 254 17.28 6.63 11.23
CA ALA A 254 16.18 6.24 12.09
C ALA A 254 15.01 5.57 11.34
N THR A 255 14.68 6.08 10.15
CA THR A 255 13.41 5.78 9.47
C THR A 255 13.55 5.43 7.99
N GLY A 256 14.74 5.53 7.42
CA GLY A 256 15.01 5.21 6.01
C GLY A 256 15.07 6.44 5.10
N TYR A 257 15.28 6.19 3.81
CA TYR A 257 15.59 7.20 2.80
C TYR A 257 14.65 7.08 1.60
N ILE A 258 14.68 8.09 0.72
CA ILE A 258 13.98 8.08 -0.57
C ILE A 258 14.95 7.56 -1.62
N GLY A 259 14.59 6.45 -2.29
CA GLY A 259 15.41 5.86 -3.36
C GLY A 259 15.27 6.61 -4.69
N GLY A 260 14.10 7.17 -4.94
CA GLY A 260 13.75 7.89 -6.15
C GLY A 260 12.29 8.30 -6.15
N PHE A 261 11.86 8.94 -7.24
CA PHE A 261 10.46 9.25 -7.47
C PHE A 261 10.19 9.59 -8.94
N PHE A 262 9.01 9.26 -9.44
CA PHE A 262 8.39 9.85 -10.63
C PHE A 262 7.52 11.04 -10.23
N PHE A 263 7.55 12.12 -11.02
CA PHE A 263 6.72 13.30 -10.79
C PHE A 263 5.87 13.66 -12.00
N GLY A 264 4.56 13.43 -11.91
CA GLY A 264 3.63 13.66 -13.03
C GLY A 264 3.63 15.07 -13.63
N ALA A 265 4.07 16.11 -12.90
CA ALA A 265 4.15 17.45 -13.46
C ALA A 265 5.15 17.57 -14.62
N ASP A 266 6.13 16.66 -14.71
CA ASP A 266 7.12 16.65 -15.78
C ASP A 266 6.51 16.31 -17.15
N ILE A 267 5.39 15.58 -17.16
CA ILE A 267 4.69 15.13 -18.39
C ILE A 267 3.25 15.62 -18.50
N ASP A 268 2.67 16.24 -17.45
CA ASP A 268 1.31 16.78 -17.49
C ASP A 268 1.24 17.99 -18.44
N PRO A 269 0.49 17.94 -19.57
CA PRO A 269 0.48 19.00 -20.58
C PRO A 269 0.05 20.38 -20.06
N SER A 270 -0.63 20.45 -18.91
CA SER A 270 -1.04 21.71 -18.29
C SER A 270 0.08 22.45 -17.58
N VAL A 271 1.15 21.75 -17.20
CA VAL A 271 2.24 22.32 -16.38
C VAL A 271 3.65 21.89 -16.83
N ALA A 272 3.78 20.90 -17.69
CA ALA A 272 5.04 20.29 -18.14
C ALA A 272 6.06 21.32 -18.65
N SER A 273 5.62 22.35 -19.39
CA SER A 273 6.48 23.45 -19.86
C SER A 273 7.05 24.32 -18.74
N MET A 274 6.41 24.33 -17.57
CA MET A 274 6.93 24.97 -16.35
C MET A 274 7.89 24.06 -15.58
N TRP A 275 7.94 22.78 -15.91
CA TRP A 275 8.81 21.75 -15.34
C TRP A 275 9.83 21.28 -16.38
N ASN A 276 10.02 19.96 -16.55
CA ASN A 276 11.03 19.40 -17.45
C ASN A 276 10.50 19.03 -18.84
N ASN A 277 9.18 18.96 -19.01
CA ASN A 277 8.51 18.66 -20.29
C ASN A 277 9.01 17.38 -20.96
N GLY A 278 9.12 16.27 -20.22
CA GLY A 278 9.62 15.01 -20.76
C GLY A 278 9.53 13.85 -19.76
N GLU A 279 9.66 12.64 -20.26
CA GLU A 279 9.60 11.37 -19.53
C GLU A 279 10.80 11.25 -18.59
N LEU A 280 10.65 11.74 -17.36
CA LEU A 280 11.70 11.82 -16.36
C LEU A 280 11.28 11.16 -15.05
N PHE A 281 12.18 10.38 -14.46
CA PHE A 281 12.13 10.07 -13.04
C PHE A 281 13.49 10.26 -12.37
N TYR A 282 13.45 10.43 -11.05
CA TYR A 282 14.60 10.82 -10.23
C TYR A 282 15.08 9.64 -9.41
N SER A 283 16.38 9.54 -9.19
CA SER A 283 16.94 8.58 -8.24
C SER A 283 18.01 9.22 -7.36
N MET A 284 18.25 8.57 -6.22
CA MET A 284 19.39 8.86 -5.37
C MET A 284 20.72 8.61 -6.10
N ILE A 285 21.78 9.18 -5.55
CA ILE A 285 23.16 8.95 -5.98
C ILE A 285 23.99 8.27 -4.89
N ALA A 286 25.17 7.79 -5.29
CA ALA A 286 26.15 7.29 -4.35
C ALA A 286 26.81 8.42 -3.56
N ASP A 287 26.88 8.23 -2.26
CA ASP A 287 27.52 9.14 -1.31
C ASP A 287 28.09 8.30 -0.16
N SER A 288 29.22 7.63 -0.42
CA SER A 288 29.89 6.79 0.59
C SER A 288 30.33 7.61 1.80
N GLY A 289 30.61 8.90 1.60
CA GLY A 289 31.08 9.83 2.62
C GLY A 289 29.98 10.40 3.52
N ALA A 290 28.69 10.10 3.27
CA ALA A 290 27.56 10.64 4.03
C ALA A 290 27.59 12.17 4.13
N THR A 291 27.87 12.83 3.01
CA THR A 291 27.97 14.29 2.90
C THR A 291 26.62 14.96 2.64
N LEU A 292 25.66 14.23 2.08
CA LEU A 292 24.32 14.70 1.74
C LEU A 292 23.27 14.29 2.78
N SER A 293 23.39 13.06 3.30
CA SER A 293 22.52 12.47 4.32
C SER A 293 23.27 11.33 5.01
N CYS A 294 22.67 10.16 5.20
CA CYS A 294 23.35 8.92 5.59
C CYS A 294 24.22 8.35 4.44
N SER A 295 25.13 7.44 4.77
CA SER A 295 26.03 6.82 3.78
C SER A 295 25.28 5.93 2.79
N HIS A 296 25.57 6.12 1.51
CA HIS A 296 25.06 5.30 0.42
C HIS A 296 26.21 4.84 -0.50
N PRO A 297 26.86 3.70 -0.19
CA PRO A 297 27.99 3.22 -0.97
C PRO A 297 27.59 2.74 -2.36
N ASN A 298 28.54 2.76 -3.31
CA ASN A 298 28.33 2.30 -4.69
C ASN A 298 27.70 0.89 -4.76
N SER A 299 28.08 -0.01 -3.85
CA SER A 299 27.52 -1.37 -3.78
C SER A 299 26.04 -1.40 -3.37
N GLN A 300 25.58 -0.45 -2.56
CA GLN A 300 24.16 -0.27 -2.27
C GLN A 300 23.44 0.28 -3.50
N ILE A 301 23.95 1.36 -4.09
CA ILE A 301 23.30 2.04 -5.23
C ILE A 301 23.09 1.06 -6.39
N LYS A 302 24.12 0.29 -6.76
CA LYS A 302 24.00 -0.73 -7.83
C LYS A 302 22.96 -1.82 -7.56
N ARG A 303 22.64 -2.06 -6.29
CA ARG A 303 21.66 -3.06 -5.87
C ARG A 303 20.24 -2.50 -5.85
N VAL A 304 20.06 -1.28 -5.36
CA VAL A 304 18.73 -0.70 -5.09
C VAL A 304 18.18 0.10 -6.27
N VAL A 305 19.04 0.77 -7.03
CA VAL A 305 18.60 1.66 -8.12
C VAL A 305 17.86 0.93 -9.24
N PRO A 306 18.23 -0.29 -9.68
CA PRO A 306 17.42 -1.05 -10.63
C PRO A 306 15.99 -1.33 -10.12
N VAL A 307 15.82 -1.53 -8.81
CA VAL A 307 14.52 -1.74 -8.18
C VAL A 307 13.72 -0.43 -8.22
N THR A 308 14.35 0.69 -7.91
CA THR A 308 13.73 2.02 -8.05
C THR A 308 13.35 2.31 -9.51
N PHE A 309 14.18 1.95 -10.49
CA PHE A 309 13.89 2.24 -11.89
C PHE A 309 12.60 1.57 -12.37
N VAL A 310 12.41 0.29 -12.07
CA VAL A 310 11.19 -0.44 -12.46
C VAL A 310 9.97 0.06 -11.68
N HIS A 311 10.15 0.45 -10.42
CA HIS A 311 9.08 1.06 -9.61
C HIS A 311 8.60 2.40 -10.19
N GLU A 312 9.51 3.34 -10.42
CA GLU A 312 9.16 4.69 -10.88
C GLU A 312 8.71 4.70 -12.34
N PHE A 313 9.22 3.76 -13.15
CA PHE A 313 8.75 3.60 -14.53
C PHE A 313 7.30 3.10 -14.59
N GLN A 314 6.90 2.20 -13.69
CA GLN A 314 5.48 1.81 -13.57
C GLN A 314 4.59 3.02 -13.26
N HIS A 315 4.99 3.92 -12.35
CA HIS A 315 4.22 5.12 -12.07
C HIS A 315 4.05 6.03 -13.30
N MET A 316 5.13 6.20 -14.08
CA MET A 316 5.08 6.95 -15.33
C MET A 316 4.12 6.33 -16.35
N ILE A 317 4.19 5.01 -16.54
CA ILE A 317 3.26 4.27 -17.41
C ILE A 317 1.82 4.45 -16.91
N SER A 318 1.57 4.25 -15.62
CA SER A 318 0.23 4.38 -15.03
C SER A 318 -0.33 5.79 -15.25
N TYR A 319 0.48 6.83 -15.03
CA TYR A 319 0.08 8.22 -15.30
C TYR A 319 -0.26 8.43 -16.78
N ASN A 320 0.56 7.93 -17.71
CA ASN A 320 0.26 8.01 -19.14
C ASN A 320 -1.05 7.30 -19.49
N GLN A 321 -1.25 6.07 -19.01
CA GLN A 321 -2.42 5.27 -19.34
C GLN A 321 -3.72 5.88 -18.80
N HIS A 322 -3.73 6.33 -17.54
CA HIS A 322 -4.93 6.88 -16.92
C HIS A 322 -5.18 8.35 -17.29
N VAL A 323 -4.14 9.19 -17.29
CA VAL A 323 -4.29 10.65 -17.43
C VAL A 323 -4.12 11.10 -18.86
N LEU A 324 -3.02 10.74 -19.52
CA LEU A 324 -2.67 11.32 -20.82
C LEU A 324 -3.47 10.70 -21.97
N LEU A 325 -3.48 9.37 -22.06
CA LEU A 325 -4.18 8.66 -23.14
C LEU A 325 -5.70 8.65 -22.98
N ARG A 326 -6.19 8.67 -21.72
CA ARG A 326 -7.62 8.51 -21.42
C ARG A 326 -8.28 9.76 -20.87
N GLY A 327 -7.53 10.79 -20.49
CA GLY A 327 -8.11 12.02 -19.92
C GLY A 327 -8.75 11.82 -18.55
N GLY A 328 -8.39 10.73 -17.85
CA GLY A 328 -8.89 10.38 -16.52
C GLY A 328 -8.14 11.07 -15.39
N ARG A 329 -8.30 10.53 -14.19
CA ARG A 329 -7.52 10.90 -13.01
C ARG A 329 -6.39 9.88 -12.85
N ALA A 330 -5.27 10.29 -12.24
CA ALA A 330 -4.26 9.33 -11.81
C ALA A 330 -4.89 8.26 -10.90
N GLU A 331 -4.34 7.04 -10.96
CA GLU A 331 -4.80 5.92 -10.14
C GLU A 331 -4.79 6.26 -8.65
N ALA A 332 -5.71 5.65 -7.90
CA ALA A 332 -5.75 5.68 -6.46
C ALA A 332 -4.41 5.23 -5.88
N LEU A 333 -3.90 6.05 -4.96
CA LEU A 333 -2.57 5.97 -4.37
C LEU A 333 -2.17 4.54 -3.98
N TRP A 334 -3.00 3.89 -3.15
CA TRP A 334 -2.74 2.54 -2.66
C TRP A 334 -2.63 1.50 -3.79
N LEU A 335 -3.44 1.62 -4.85
CA LEU A 335 -3.43 0.66 -5.95
C LEU A 335 -2.25 0.91 -6.88
N ASN A 336 -1.96 2.18 -7.18
CA ASN A 336 -0.80 2.56 -7.98
C ASN A 336 0.51 2.05 -7.33
N GLU A 337 0.71 2.33 -6.04
CA GLU A 337 1.90 1.84 -5.31
C GLU A 337 1.94 0.31 -5.22
N GLY A 338 0.79 -0.35 -5.02
CA GLY A 338 0.73 -1.81 -5.07
C GLY A 338 1.18 -2.38 -6.41
N MET A 339 0.84 -1.70 -7.51
CA MET A 339 1.28 -2.06 -8.87
C MET A 339 2.77 -1.75 -9.09
N SER A 340 3.31 -0.66 -8.52
CA SER A 340 4.74 -0.34 -8.58
C SER A 340 5.60 -1.33 -7.78
N HIS A 341 5.16 -1.73 -6.59
CA HIS A 341 5.77 -2.83 -5.84
C HIS A 341 5.64 -4.17 -6.60
N TYR A 342 4.51 -4.40 -7.27
CA TYR A 342 4.40 -5.56 -8.16
C TYR A 342 5.40 -5.51 -9.34
N ALA A 343 5.72 -4.32 -9.86
CA ALA A 343 6.76 -4.12 -10.87
C ALA A 343 8.15 -4.51 -10.34
N GLU A 344 8.46 -4.21 -9.07
CA GLU A 344 9.69 -4.69 -8.42
C GLU A 344 9.77 -6.23 -8.43
N GLU A 345 8.69 -6.92 -8.01
CA GLU A 345 8.60 -8.38 -8.10
C GLU A 345 8.81 -8.89 -9.52
N LEU A 346 8.18 -8.27 -10.51
CA LEU A 346 8.30 -8.65 -11.92
C LEU A 346 9.75 -8.49 -12.42
N GLY A 347 10.41 -7.37 -12.09
CA GLY A 347 11.83 -7.15 -12.41
C GLY A 347 12.72 -8.23 -11.81
N GLY A 348 12.51 -8.57 -10.53
CA GLY A 348 13.22 -9.67 -9.87
C GLY A 348 13.00 -11.01 -10.57
N ARG A 349 11.76 -11.34 -10.91
CA ARG A 349 11.41 -12.58 -11.62
C ARG A 349 12.02 -12.64 -13.03
N ALA A 350 12.04 -11.52 -13.75
CA ALA A 350 12.65 -11.43 -15.06
C ALA A 350 14.16 -11.72 -15.00
N ILE A 351 14.86 -11.20 -13.99
CA ILE A 351 16.28 -11.50 -13.74
C ILE A 351 16.49 -12.99 -13.47
N LEU A 352 15.67 -13.55 -12.58
CA LEU A 352 15.78 -14.95 -12.21
C LEU A 352 15.52 -15.86 -13.42
N ALA A 353 14.50 -15.55 -14.23
CA ALA A 353 14.18 -16.30 -15.44
C ALA A 353 15.29 -16.19 -16.51
N GLY A 354 15.78 -14.97 -16.79
CA GLY A 354 16.83 -14.73 -17.78
C GLY A 354 18.16 -15.40 -17.47
N THR A 355 18.38 -15.79 -16.21
CA THR A 355 19.58 -16.51 -15.75
C THR A 355 19.34 -18.00 -15.50
N GLY A 356 18.20 -18.55 -15.92
CA GLY A 356 17.86 -19.96 -15.70
C GLY A 356 17.71 -20.32 -14.21
N GLY A 357 17.36 -19.35 -13.37
CA GLY A 357 17.19 -19.53 -11.92
C GLY A 357 18.46 -19.31 -11.08
N LEU A 358 19.55 -18.84 -11.68
CA LEU A 358 20.86 -18.78 -11.00
C LEU A 358 21.14 -17.47 -10.26
N ASP A 359 20.60 -16.32 -10.70
CA ASP A 359 20.85 -15.03 -10.04
C ASP A 359 19.86 -14.74 -8.90
N SER A 360 20.00 -15.51 -7.81
CA SER A 360 19.20 -15.32 -6.61
C SER A 360 19.51 -14.01 -5.88
N VAL A 361 20.71 -13.44 -6.04
CA VAL A 361 21.14 -12.22 -5.33
C VAL A 361 20.40 -11.00 -5.86
N ARG A 362 20.33 -10.82 -7.18
CA ARG A 362 19.56 -9.73 -7.77
C ARG A 362 18.06 -9.94 -7.63
N PHE A 363 17.58 -11.18 -7.71
CA PHE A 363 16.19 -11.50 -7.37
C PHE A 363 15.87 -11.06 -5.94
N CYS A 364 16.67 -11.47 -4.95
CA CYS A 364 16.51 -11.07 -3.54
C CYS A 364 16.47 -9.55 -3.40
N SER A 365 17.29 -8.83 -4.16
CA SER A 365 17.37 -7.36 -4.08
C SER A 365 16.06 -6.68 -4.47
N HIS A 366 15.33 -7.25 -5.44
CA HIS A 366 14.05 -6.72 -5.90
C HIS A 366 12.90 -7.04 -4.95
N VAL A 367 12.83 -8.26 -4.41
CA VAL A 367 11.68 -8.67 -3.57
C VAL A 367 11.86 -8.40 -2.08
N LEU A 368 13.05 -7.99 -1.63
CA LEU A 368 13.34 -7.82 -0.20
C LEU A 368 12.49 -6.71 0.42
N GLY A 369 12.30 -5.59 -0.29
CA GLY A 369 11.47 -4.47 0.16
C GLY A 369 10.03 -4.91 0.37
N ASP A 370 9.43 -5.50 -0.65
CA ASP A 370 8.05 -6.03 -0.61
C ASP A 370 7.83 -7.03 0.53
N LEU A 371 8.72 -8.02 0.68
CA LEU A 371 8.60 -9.04 1.72
C LEU A 371 8.75 -8.46 3.13
N TYR A 372 9.64 -7.46 3.30
CA TYR A 372 9.81 -6.76 4.57
C TYR A 372 8.58 -5.92 4.90
N ASN A 373 8.08 -5.15 3.94
CA ASN A 373 6.88 -4.33 4.07
C ASN A 373 5.64 -5.18 4.39
N ALA A 374 5.47 -6.31 3.70
CA ALA A 374 4.41 -7.28 3.98
C ALA A 374 4.50 -7.87 5.40
N ALA A 375 5.72 -8.09 5.90
CA ALA A 375 5.92 -8.55 7.26
C ALA A 375 5.54 -7.49 8.31
N LEU A 376 5.81 -6.21 8.04
CA LEU A 376 5.35 -5.10 8.90
C LEU A 376 3.82 -5.07 8.96
N TYR A 377 3.14 -5.19 7.81
CA TYR A 377 1.69 -5.29 7.75
C TYR A 377 1.15 -6.45 8.58
N TRP A 378 1.63 -7.67 8.31
CA TRP A 378 1.15 -8.88 8.99
C TRP A 378 1.50 -8.93 10.49
N GLY A 379 2.51 -8.19 10.92
CA GLY A 379 2.82 -8.02 12.34
C GLY A 379 1.70 -7.31 13.11
N ASN A 380 0.94 -6.42 12.46
CA ASN A 380 -0.17 -5.73 13.10
C ASN A 380 -1.24 -5.24 12.09
N PRO A 381 -1.99 -6.15 11.44
CA PRO A 381 -2.85 -5.77 10.32
C PRO A 381 -4.03 -4.88 10.75
N GLY A 382 -4.40 -4.88 12.03
CA GLY A 382 -5.38 -3.97 12.63
C GLY A 382 -4.92 -2.51 12.77
N LEU A 383 -3.70 -2.16 12.37
CA LEU A 383 -3.18 -0.79 12.33
C LEU A 383 -3.07 -0.20 10.93
N HIS A 384 -3.23 -1.02 9.88
CA HIS A 384 -2.86 -0.64 8.52
C HIS A 384 -4.05 -0.81 7.57
N ALA A 385 -4.43 0.26 6.88
CA ALA A 385 -5.50 0.23 5.88
C ALA A 385 -4.98 -0.30 4.54
N LEU A 386 -5.86 -0.92 3.74
CA LEU A 386 -5.60 -1.16 2.32
C LEU A 386 -6.03 0.05 1.49
N VAL A 387 -7.21 0.61 1.79
CA VAL A 387 -7.77 1.76 1.07
C VAL A 387 -7.52 3.05 1.86
N ASP A 388 -6.40 3.71 1.58
CA ASP A 388 -6.04 5.03 2.14
C ASP A 388 -6.28 6.16 1.10
N THR A 389 -6.62 7.36 1.60
CA THR A 389 -6.62 8.61 0.82
C THR A 389 -5.94 9.79 1.48
N GLY A 390 -5.41 9.65 2.70
CA GLY A 390 -4.49 10.62 3.29
C GLY A 390 -3.09 10.53 2.69
N GLY A 391 -2.82 9.44 1.95
CA GLY A 391 -1.55 9.17 1.31
C GLY A 391 -1.49 7.73 0.78
N ILE A 392 -0.27 7.26 0.55
CA ILE A 392 0.09 5.87 0.25
C ILE A 392 0.26 5.03 1.54
N GLY A 393 0.23 5.67 2.72
CA GLY A 393 0.52 5.05 4.00
C GLY A 393 2.02 4.87 4.26
N GLY A 394 2.38 4.14 5.31
CA GLY A 394 3.76 3.78 5.61
C GLY A 394 4.22 2.52 4.88
N LEU A 395 5.41 2.03 5.25
CA LEU A 395 5.97 0.78 4.71
C LEU A 395 5.02 -0.42 4.86
N ALA A 396 4.25 -0.49 5.94
CA ALA A 396 3.28 -1.56 6.13
C ALA A 396 2.12 -1.49 5.12
N GLU A 397 1.55 -0.31 4.87
CA GLU A 397 0.50 -0.10 3.87
C GLU A 397 0.98 -0.41 2.45
N ARG A 398 2.25 -0.12 2.13
CA ARG A 398 2.88 -0.52 0.87
C ARG A 398 2.93 -2.04 0.72
N GLY A 399 3.34 -2.75 1.77
CA GLY A 399 3.35 -4.22 1.80
C GLY A 399 1.95 -4.81 1.70
N ASN A 400 0.97 -4.16 2.34
CA ASN A 400 -0.45 -4.49 2.25
C ASN A 400 -0.97 -4.39 0.80
N ALA A 401 -0.64 -3.29 0.11
CA ALA A 401 -1.00 -3.05 -1.28
C ALA A 401 -0.34 -4.07 -2.23
N TRP A 402 0.95 -4.36 -2.06
CA TRP A 402 1.65 -5.39 -2.85
C TRP A 402 1.00 -6.76 -2.69
N LEU A 403 0.73 -7.20 -1.45
CA LEU A 403 0.07 -8.47 -1.18
C LEU A 403 -1.29 -8.56 -1.87
N PHE A 404 -2.05 -7.47 -1.84
CA PHE A 404 -3.34 -7.41 -2.51
C PHE A 404 -3.22 -7.52 -4.03
N VAL A 405 -2.34 -6.74 -4.68
CA VAL A 405 -2.11 -6.83 -6.13
C VAL A 405 -1.61 -8.23 -6.52
N ARG A 406 -0.68 -8.80 -5.75
CA ARG A 406 -0.20 -10.17 -5.96
C ARG A 406 -1.34 -11.19 -5.87
N TYR A 407 -2.25 -11.03 -4.91
CA TYR A 407 -3.45 -11.84 -4.81
C TYR A 407 -4.37 -11.66 -6.01
N LEU A 408 -4.63 -10.43 -6.47
CA LEU A 408 -5.47 -10.16 -7.62
C LEU A 408 -4.94 -10.89 -8.87
N VAL A 409 -3.63 -10.77 -9.14
CA VAL A 409 -3.01 -11.46 -10.26
C VAL A 409 -3.14 -12.98 -10.10
N ASP A 410 -2.84 -13.54 -8.93
CA ASP A 410 -2.98 -14.98 -8.70
C ASP A 410 -4.42 -15.48 -8.84
N ARG A 411 -5.39 -14.67 -8.43
CA ARG A 411 -6.79 -15.05 -8.37
C ARG A 411 -7.50 -14.93 -9.71
N PHE A 412 -7.17 -13.91 -10.49
CA PHE A 412 -7.96 -13.47 -11.64
C PHE A 412 -7.20 -13.48 -12.97
N ALA A 413 -5.86 -13.61 -12.98
CA ALA A 413 -5.17 -13.95 -14.23
C ALA A 413 -5.58 -15.36 -14.69
N ALA A 414 -5.59 -15.55 -16.01
CA ALA A 414 -6.02 -16.81 -16.63
C ALA A 414 -5.22 -18.03 -16.14
N ASP A 415 -3.92 -17.85 -15.90
CA ASP A 415 -2.99 -18.86 -15.38
C ASP A 415 -1.78 -18.20 -14.68
N THR A 416 -0.73 -18.97 -14.42
CA THR A 416 0.50 -18.51 -13.74
C THR A 416 1.59 -18.02 -14.69
N THR A 417 1.30 -17.84 -15.98
CA THR A 417 2.28 -17.32 -16.94
C THR A 417 2.44 -15.81 -16.80
N ILE A 418 3.62 -15.31 -17.19
CA ILE A 418 3.90 -13.87 -17.26
C ILE A 418 2.91 -13.17 -18.19
N ALA A 419 2.53 -13.82 -19.30
CA ALA A 419 1.58 -13.25 -20.26
C ALA A 419 0.18 -13.08 -19.66
N ALA A 420 -0.32 -14.05 -18.90
CA ALA A 420 -1.60 -13.94 -18.22
C ALA A 420 -1.57 -12.87 -17.11
N ALA A 421 -0.48 -12.82 -16.34
CA ALA A 421 -0.29 -11.77 -15.34
C ALA A 421 -0.32 -10.37 -15.99
N ALA A 422 0.45 -10.18 -17.06
CA ALA A 422 0.51 -8.95 -17.83
C ALA A 422 -0.83 -8.56 -18.47
N ALA A 423 -1.61 -9.53 -18.94
CA ALA A 423 -2.95 -9.28 -19.45
C ALA A 423 -3.88 -8.73 -18.36
N PHE A 424 -3.78 -9.27 -17.14
CA PHE A 424 -4.58 -8.81 -16.01
C PHE A 424 -4.15 -7.43 -15.50
N THR A 425 -2.85 -7.19 -15.30
CA THR A 425 -2.34 -5.88 -14.85
C THR A 425 -2.67 -4.76 -15.84
N ARG A 426 -2.68 -5.04 -17.15
CA ARG A 426 -3.19 -4.08 -18.15
C ARG A 426 -4.66 -3.72 -17.96
N LEU A 427 -5.52 -4.62 -17.49
CA LEU A 427 -6.92 -4.25 -17.21
C LEU A 427 -7.02 -3.18 -16.12
N ILE A 428 -6.05 -3.18 -15.19
CA ILE A 428 -5.95 -2.19 -14.12
C ILE A 428 -5.39 -0.87 -14.66
N ASP A 429 -4.26 -0.84 -15.37
CA ASP A 429 -3.68 0.45 -15.80
C ASP A 429 -4.41 1.08 -17.01
N GLN A 430 -4.93 0.25 -17.92
CA GLN A 430 -5.45 0.72 -19.22
C GLN A 430 -6.94 1.08 -19.18
N THR A 431 -7.35 1.85 -18.17
CA THR A 431 -8.76 2.18 -17.89
C THR A 431 -8.96 3.60 -17.37
N LEU A 432 -10.21 4.06 -17.40
CA LEU A 432 -10.66 5.31 -16.76
C LEU A 432 -11.01 5.13 -15.28
N SER A 433 -11.23 3.88 -14.87
CA SER A 433 -11.57 3.55 -13.49
C SER A 433 -10.36 3.63 -12.58
N THR A 434 -10.58 3.96 -11.31
CA THR A 434 -9.53 4.04 -10.29
C THR A 434 -10.03 3.41 -8.99
N GLY A 435 -9.10 3.00 -8.12
CA GLY A 435 -9.37 2.46 -6.79
C GLY A 435 -10.26 1.21 -6.81
N THR A 436 -11.22 1.15 -5.89
CA THR A 436 -12.11 -0.01 -5.72
C THR A 436 -12.96 -0.30 -6.96
N LEU A 437 -13.36 0.76 -7.70
CA LEU A 437 -14.09 0.61 -8.95
C LEU A 437 -13.23 -0.05 -10.02
N ASN A 438 -11.94 0.30 -10.09
CA ASN A 438 -11.01 -0.34 -11.02
C ASN A 438 -10.88 -1.84 -10.72
N VAL A 439 -10.60 -2.19 -9.47
CA VAL A 439 -10.53 -3.59 -9.04
C VAL A 439 -11.83 -4.33 -9.38
N THR A 440 -12.99 -3.72 -9.14
CA THR A 440 -14.28 -4.34 -9.45
C THR A 440 -14.44 -4.63 -10.94
N GLN A 441 -14.01 -3.70 -11.81
CA GLN A 441 -14.08 -3.89 -13.25
C GLN A 441 -13.06 -4.91 -13.77
N ALA A 442 -11.80 -4.84 -13.32
CA ALA A 442 -10.74 -5.74 -13.74
C ALA A 442 -11.00 -7.19 -13.33
N THR A 443 -11.60 -7.40 -12.14
CA THR A 443 -11.88 -8.75 -11.61
C THR A 443 -13.26 -9.28 -12.00
N GLY A 444 -14.19 -8.40 -12.40
CA GLY A 444 -15.61 -8.75 -12.53
C GLY A 444 -16.29 -9.12 -11.20
N GLN A 445 -15.64 -8.87 -10.06
CA GLN A 445 -16.10 -9.20 -8.72
C GLN A 445 -16.19 -7.93 -7.86
N ALA A 446 -17.27 -7.78 -7.10
CA ALA A 446 -17.41 -6.65 -6.17
C ALA A 446 -16.19 -6.55 -5.23
N PHE A 447 -15.66 -5.34 -5.06
CA PHE A 447 -14.48 -5.09 -4.23
C PHE A 447 -14.59 -5.72 -2.84
N ALA A 448 -15.74 -5.55 -2.18
CA ALA A 448 -16.01 -6.14 -0.86
C ALA A 448 -15.74 -7.66 -0.85
N LYS A 449 -16.31 -8.41 -1.80
CA LYS A 449 -16.09 -9.86 -1.90
C LYS A 449 -14.62 -10.21 -2.14
N THR A 450 -13.93 -9.43 -2.96
CA THR A 450 -12.49 -9.63 -3.23
C THR A 450 -11.64 -9.43 -1.98
N VAL A 451 -11.91 -8.40 -1.17
CA VAL A 451 -11.16 -8.20 0.09
C VAL A 451 -11.57 -9.18 1.20
N GLU A 452 -12.80 -9.69 1.20
CA GLU A 452 -13.26 -10.75 2.10
C GLU A 452 -12.51 -12.08 1.84
N GLU A 453 -12.43 -12.49 0.56
CA GLU A 453 -11.67 -13.67 0.13
C GLU A 453 -10.17 -13.49 0.40
N TRP A 454 -9.61 -12.33 0.05
CA TRP A 454 -8.20 -12.03 0.26
C TRP A 454 -7.79 -12.02 1.74
N ALA A 455 -8.63 -11.47 2.62
CA ALA A 455 -8.37 -11.48 4.06
C ALA A 455 -8.21 -12.90 4.60
N LEU A 456 -9.01 -13.86 4.12
CA LEU A 456 -8.83 -15.27 4.49
C LEU A 456 -7.57 -15.86 3.83
N ALA A 457 -7.33 -15.57 2.55
CA ALA A 457 -6.18 -16.05 1.79
C ALA A 457 -4.85 -15.73 2.46
N ASN A 458 -4.73 -14.54 3.07
CA ASN A 458 -3.55 -14.09 3.82
C ASN A 458 -3.08 -15.08 4.87
N TRP A 459 -3.97 -15.89 5.46
CA TRP A 459 -3.56 -16.88 6.45
C TRP A 459 -3.63 -18.32 5.92
N VAL A 460 -4.61 -18.65 5.08
CA VAL A 460 -4.91 -20.07 4.77
C VAL A 460 -4.23 -20.59 3.51
N SER A 461 -3.68 -19.72 2.66
CA SER A 461 -3.20 -20.05 1.31
C SER A 461 -2.29 -21.28 1.27
N ASP A 462 -1.28 -21.32 2.13
CA ASP A 462 -0.29 -22.40 2.24
C ASP A 462 -0.28 -23.04 3.64
N LEU A 463 -1.44 -23.06 4.30
CA LEU A 463 -1.60 -23.64 5.64
C LEU A 463 -1.36 -25.16 5.61
N PRO A 464 -0.38 -25.70 6.39
CA PRO A 464 -0.11 -27.12 6.41
C PRO A 464 -1.32 -27.96 6.84
N GLY A 465 -1.60 -29.03 6.10
CA GLY A 465 -2.71 -29.94 6.38
C GLY A 465 -4.10 -29.40 6.00
N PHE A 466 -4.18 -28.24 5.33
CA PHE A 466 -5.41 -27.67 4.81
C PHE A 466 -5.27 -27.35 3.33
N THR A 467 -6.24 -27.81 2.53
CA THR A 467 -6.27 -27.48 1.10
C THR A 467 -7.16 -26.26 0.91
N ALA A 468 -6.55 -25.08 0.82
CA ALA A 468 -7.30 -23.85 0.59
C ALA A 468 -8.13 -23.93 -0.71
N PRO A 469 -9.36 -23.39 -0.77
CA PRO A 469 -10.08 -23.23 -2.03
C PRO A 469 -9.31 -22.36 -3.03
N PRO A 470 -9.56 -22.48 -4.35
CA PRO A 470 -8.89 -21.65 -5.35
C PRO A 470 -8.98 -20.14 -5.07
N ALA A 471 -10.08 -19.68 -4.48
CA ALA A 471 -10.28 -18.27 -4.14
C ALA A 471 -9.39 -17.77 -3.00
N LEU A 472 -8.83 -18.67 -2.19
CA LEU A 472 -8.08 -18.35 -0.98
C LEU A 472 -6.59 -18.70 -1.11
N ARG A 473 -6.05 -18.72 -2.33
CA ARG A 473 -4.66 -19.10 -2.62
C ARG A 473 -3.88 -17.98 -3.29
N TYR A 474 -2.68 -17.75 -2.79
CA TYR A 474 -1.55 -17.30 -3.57
C TYR A 474 -0.99 -18.49 -4.35
N LYS A 475 -0.75 -18.30 -5.65
CA LYS A 475 -0.19 -19.30 -6.57
C LYS A 475 1.32 -19.18 -6.68
N HIS A 476 1.86 -17.96 -6.62
CA HIS A 476 3.30 -17.73 -6.81
C HIS A 476 4.11 -17.65 -5.52
N TRP A 477 3.44 -17.45 -4.38
CA TRP A 477 4.07 -17.34 -3.08
C TRP A 477 3.44 -18.32 -2.09
N ALA A 478 4.28 -19.15 -1.48
CA ALA A 478 3.96 -19.92 -0.29
C ALA A 478 4.64 -19.26 0.92
N PHE A 479 4.04 -18.20 1.46
CA PHE A 479 4.66 -17.30 2.43
C PHE A 479 5.18 -18.00 3.69
N ARG A 480 4.52 -19.05 4.19
CA ARG A 480 4.98 -19.82 5.35
C ARG A 480 6.30 -20.55 5.10
N THR A 481 6.53 -20.99 3.87
CA THR A 481 7.81 -21.60 3.47
C THR A 481 8.82 -20.57 3.00
N VAL A 482 8.36 -19.50 2.36
CA VAL A 482 9.19 -18.45 1.76
C VAL A 482 9.90 -17.63 2.83
N TYR A 483 9.23 -17.18 3.90
CA TYR A 483 9.89 -16.33 4.90
C TYR A 483 11.14 -16.96 5.53
N PRO A 484 11.08 -18.19 6.07
CA PRO A 484 12.28 -18.87 6.57
C PRO A 484 13.38 -18.99 5.51
N ARG A 485 13.02 -19.32 4.27
CA ARG A 485 13.97 -19.47 3.17
C ARG A 485 14.64 -18.13 2.82
N MET A 486 13.86 -17.07 2.63
CA MET A 486 14.37 -15.75 2.25
C MET A 486 15.12 -15.08 3.40
N ASN A 487 14.76 -15.35 4.66
CA ASN A 487 15.58 -14.95 5.81
C ASN A 487 17.00 -15.54 5.70
N ALA A 488 17.10 -16.84 5.41
CA ALA A 488 18.38 -17.54 5.31
C ALA A 488 19.18 -17.16 4.05
N THR A 489 18.51 -16.93 2.90
CA THR A 489 19.19 -16.73 1.61
C THR A 489 19.33 -15.27 1.18
N CYS A 490 18.40 -14.39 1.56
CA CYS A 490 18.38 -12.99 1.13
C CYS A 490 18.83 -12.03 2.24
N SER A 491 18.20 -12.10 3.42
CA SER A 491 18.47 -11.15 4.51
C SER A 491 17.85 -11.57 5.83
N SER A 492 18.63 -11.55 6.90
CA SER A 492 18.15 -11.78 8.26
C SER A 492 17.19 -10.72 8.79
N ARG A 493 16.98 -9.62 8.05
CA ARG A 493 15.95 -8.61 8.35
C ARG A 493 14.53 -9.11 8.11
N LEU A 494 14.36 -10.13 7.26
CA LEU A 494 13.07 -10.78 7.09
C LEU A 494 12.75 -11.65 8.30
N PRO A 495 11.49 -11.82 8.70
CA PRO A 495 11.14 -12.78 9.75
C PRO A 495 11.62 -14.20 9.43
N ALA A 496 12.14 -14.92 10.42
CA ALA A 496 12.55 -16.32 10.29
C ALA A 496 11.36 -17.30 10.18
N SER A 497 10.13 -16.80 10.28
CA SER A 497 8.88 -17.56 10.16
C SER A 497 7.78 -16.65 9.62
N PHE A 498 6.64 -17.25 9.22
CA PHE A 498 5.49 -16.48 8.74
C PHE A 498 5.00 -15.47 9.81
N PRO A 499 4.92 -14.17 9.50
CA PRO A 499 4.65 -13.14 10.51
C PRO A 499 3.19 -13.09 10.97
N LEU A 500 2.23 -13.52 10.15
CA LEU A 500 0.81 -13.41 10.51
C LEU A 500 0.39 -14.51 11.48
N VAL A 501 0.04 -14.10 12.70
CA VAL A 501 -0.41 -14.99 13.78
C VAL A 501 -1.93 -15.06 13.80
N ALA A 502 -2.47 -16.28 13.87
CA ALA A 502 -3.87 -16.49 14.22
C ALA A 502 -3.97 -17.11 15.61
N VAL A 503 -4.54 -16.35 16.56
CA VAL A 503 -4.67 -16.75 17.96
C VAL A 503 -5.75 -17.83 18.06
N ALA A 504 -5.48 -18.90 18.81
CA ALA A 504 -6.42 -20.01 18.97
C ALA A 504 -7.01 -20.03 20.38
N SER A 505 -8.32 -20.26 20.48
CA SER A 505 -9.00 -20.54 21.73
C SER A 505 -10.25 -21.39 21.48
N ALA A 506 -10.83 -21.95 22.54
CA ALA A 506 -12.16 -22.54 22.44
C ALA A 506 -13.17 -21.47 22.00
N GLY A 507 -14.12 -21.83 21.13
CA GLY A 507 -15.14 -20.89 20.62
C GLY A 507 -15.82 -20.04 21.70
N PRO A 508 -16.33 -20.63 22.80
CA PRO A 508 -16.92 -19.89 23.92
C PRO A 508 -15.97 -18.97 24.69
N SER A 509 -14.65 -19.11 24.51
CA SER A 509 -13.62 -18.35 25.22
C SER A 509 -12.98 -17.26 24.35
N ILE A 510 -13.50 -17.01 23.15
CA ILE A 510 -13.02 -15.92 22.29
C ILE A 510 -13.27 -14.58 23.00
N ASN A 511 -12.23 -13.75 23.10
CA ASN A 511 -12.34 -12.39 23.60
C ASN A 511 -11.26 -11.53 22.95
N VAL A 512 -11.55 -11.06 21.74
CA VAL A 512 -10.62 -10.27 20.92
C VAL A 512 -11.23 -8.91 20.68
N LYS A 513 -10.45 -7.84 20.86
CA LYS A 513 -10.86 -6.48 20.52
C LYS A 513 -9.73 -5.77 19.80
N GLY A 514 -10.07 -4.79 18.97
CA GLY A 514 -9.09 -4.02 18.23
C GLY A 514 -9.73 -2.96 17.35
N VAL A 515 -9.03 -2.58 16.29
CA VAL A 515 -9.50 -1.66 15.26
C VAL A 515 -9.50 -2.39 13.92
N MET A 516 -10.57 -2.23 13.17
CA MET A 516 -10.68 -2.67 11.79
C MET A 516 -10.45 -1.48 10.88
N TRP A 517 -9.60 -1.66 9.87
CA TRP A 517 -9.39 -0.69 8.81
C TRP A 517 -9.95 -1.21 7.49
N THR A 518 -10.27 -0.26 6.62
CA THR A 518 -10.86 -0.56 5.32
C THR A 518 -9.96 -1.47 4.48
N GLY A 519 -10.53 -2.57 4.01
CA GLY A 519 -9.91 -3.58 3.16
C GLY A 519 -8.97 -4.55 3.90
N SER A 520 -8.54 -4.25 5.12
CA SER A 520 -7.62 -5.10 5.90
C SER A 520 -8.33 -6.01 6.89
N GLY A 521 -7.91 -7.28 6.97
CA GLY A 521 -8.33 -8.17 8.05
C GLY A 521 -7.74 -7.71 9.39
N ALA A 522 -8.59 -7.38 10.36
CA ALA A 522 -8.16 -6.69 11.57
C ALA A 522 -7.46 -7.59 12.59
N ALA A 523 -7.89 -8.85 12.67
CA ALA A 523 -7.33 -9.87 13.54
C ALA A 523 -7.66 -11.26 12.99
N TYR A 524 -6.89 -12.27 13.38
CA TYR A 524 -7.08 -13.64 12.94
C TYR A 524 -7.30 -14.51 14.17
N GLN A 525 -8.54 -14.97 14.36
CA GLN A 525 -8.92 -15.80 15.50
C GLN A 525 -9.31 -17.19 15.00
N ARG A 526 -8.73 -18.22 15.60
CA ARG A 526 -9.12 -19.62 15.40
C ARG A 526 -10.07 -20.03 16.52
N ALA A 527 -11.30 -20.38 16.18
CA ALA A 527 -12.29 -20.94 17.09
C ALA A 527 -12.18 -22.47 17.06
N LEU A 528 -11.68 -23.06 18.15
CA LEU A 528 -11.52 -24.50 18.29
C LEU A 528 -12.76 -25.13 18.94
N GLN A 529 -13.17 -26.29 18.42
CA GLN A 529 -14.27 -27.08 18.95
C GLN A 529 -13.88 -28.57 18.97
N GLY A 530 -13.82 -29.16 20.16
CA GLY A 530 -13.47 -30.58 20.32
C GLY A 530 -14.55 -31.53 19.81
N PRO A 531 -14.29 -32.84 19.77
CA PRO A 531 -15.29 -33.85 19.45
C PRO A 531 -16.48 -33.78 20.41
N SER A 532 -17.70 -33.96 19.89
CA SER A 532 -18.96 -33.88 20.64
C SER A 532 -19.21 -32.56 21.39
N ALA A 533 -18.41 -31.52 21.14
CA ALA A 533 -18.54 -30.26 21.85
C ALA A 533 -19.83 -29.52 21.43
N ALA A 534 -20.47 -28.88 22.41
CA ALA A 534 -21.67 -28.08 22.18
C ALA A 534 -21.43 -26.93 21.20
N GLY A 535 -22.50 -26.45 20.58
CA GLY A 535 -22.47 -25.22 19.77
C GLY A 535 -22.11 -24.00 20.61
N PHE A 536 -21.60 -22.96 19.96
CA PHE A 536 -21.21 -21.71 20.61
C PHE A 536 -21.67 -20.50 19.81
N THR A 537 -21.66 -19.33 20.43
CA THR A 537 -21.96 -18.07 19.75
C THR A 537 -20.80 -17.11 19.85
N VAL A 538 -20.63 -16.28 18.84
CA VAL A 538 -19.73 -15.13 18.84
C VAL A 538 -20.58 -13.87 18.62
N LEU A 539 -20.45 -12.91 19.52
CA LEU A 539 -20.97 -11.56 19.35
C LEU A 539 -19.90 -10.70 18.69
N PHE A 540 -20.20 -10.17 17.50
CA PHE A 540 -19.38 -9.22 16.76
C PHE A 540 -19.97 -7.82 16.88
N SER A 541 -19.34 -7.00 17.72
CA SER A 541 -19.78 -5.66 18.10
C SER A 541 -18.64 -4.66 17.96
N ASP A 542 -18.89 -3.39 18.26
CA ASP A 542 -17.80 -2.45 18.54
C ASP A 542 -17.13 -2.77 19.90
N SER A 543 -16.06 -2.03 20.24
CA SER A 543 -15.32 -2.22 21.50
C SER A 543 -16.12 -1.96 22.77
N THR A 544 -17.22 -1.20 22.67
CA THR A 544 -18.14 -0.90 23.77
C THR A 544 -19.27 -1.93 23.89
N GLY A 545 -19.33 -2.89 22.95
CA GLY A 545 -20.40 -3.87 22.88
C GLY A 545 -21.63 -3.39 22.10
N ALA A 546 -21.60 -2.22 21.47
CA ALA A 546 -22.70 -1.71 20.66
C ALA A 546 -22.64 -2.20 19.19
N LEU A 547 -23.71 -1.96 18.44
CA LEU A 547 -23.78 -2.34 17.03
C LEU A 547 -22.74 -1.59 16.20
N LEU A 548 -22.04 -2.32 15.33
CA LEU A 548 -21.13 -1.72 14.35
C LEU A 548 -21.93 -0.84 13.37
N LYS A 549 -21.38 0.34 13.06
CA LYS A 549 -22.04 1.29 12.15
C LYS A 549 -22.16 0.69 10.74
N ALA A 550 -23.35 0.74 10.15
CA ALA A 550 -23.57 0.24 8.80
C ALA A 550 -22.67 0.93 7.74
N THR A 551 -22.26 2.18 7.98
CA THR A 551 -21.38 2.94 7.08
C THR A 551 -19.99 2.33 6.91
N VAL A 552 -19.51 1.52 7.86
CA VAL A 552 -18.22 0.84 7.74
C VAL A 552 -18.34 -0.53 7.05
N VAL A 553 -19.55 -0.93 6.65
CA VAL A 553 -19.82 -2.22 5.98
C VAL A 553 -19.07 -3.37 6.66
N PRO A 554 -19.34 -3.61 7.96
CA PRO A 554 -18.59 -4.57 8.75
C PRO A 554 -18.83 -6.00 8.24
N ARG A 555 -17.77 -6.80 8.19
CA ARG A 555 -17.82 -8.22 7.84
C ARG A 555 -17.06 -9.04 8.85
N LEU A 556 -17.66 -10.15 9.28
CA LEU A 556 -16.92 -11.24 9.89
C LEU A 556 -16.70 -12.32 8.84
N ASN A 557 -15.47 -12.41 8.32
CA ASN A 557 -15.11 -13.46 7.39
C ASN A 557 -14.87 -14.74 8.17
N VAL A 558 -15.57 -15.80 7.81
CA VAL A 558 -15.53 -17.09 8.49
C VAL A 558 -15.16 -18.18 7.49
N LEU A 559 -14.20 -19.02 7.85
CA LEU A 559 -13.83 -20.21 7.10
C LEU A 559 -13.75 -21.39 8.05
N ARG A 560 -14.39 -22.51 7.70
CA ARG A 560 -14.16 -23.78 8.40
C ARG A 560 -12.89 -24.44 7.87
N ILE A 561 -11.90 -24.66 8.73
CA ILE A 561 -10.62 -25.31 8.41
C ILE A 561 -10.69 -26.82 8.63
N ARG A 562 -11.46 -27.27 9.62
CA ARG A 562 -11.66 -28.69 9.97
C ARG A 562 -13.09 -28.92 10.46
#